data_AF-A0A942ZZB9-F1
#
_entry.id   AF-A0A942ZZB9-F1
#
_cell.length_a   1.000
_cell.length_b   1.000
_cell.length_c   1.000
_cell.angle_alpha   90.00
_cell.angle_beta   90.00
_cell.angle_gamma   90.00
#
_symmetry.space_group_name_H-M   'P 1'
#
loop_
_entity.id
_entity.type
_entity.pdbx_description
1 polymer ?
#
loop_
_entity_poly.entity_id
_entity_poly.type
_entity_poly.pdbx_seq_one_letter_code
_entity_poly.pdbx_strand_id
1 'polypeptide(L)'
;MFDQSFSFILTIAALVVGFMLFTGHGSFFMKGGNTQARAQKYDEKKMEKVSGICLILIGVATGVDAFTTSVAAKIAYVVILFVILAVFLFVLRTKCIKK
;
A
#
# COMPACT_ATOMS: atom_id res chain seq x y z
N MET A 1 -8.28 7.71 18.36
CA MET A 1 -9.29 8.02 17.33
C MET A 1 -8.71 9.20 16.56
N PHE A 2 -8.16 8.96 15.36
CA PHE A 2 -7.68 10.07 14.54
C PHE A 2 -8.88 10.92 14.10
N ASP A 3 -8.71 12.24 14.02
CA ASP A 3 -9.77 13.12 13.53
C ASP A 3 -10.16 12.72 12.10
N GLN A 4 -11.44 12.82 11.75
CA GLN A 4 -11.94 12.45 10.43
C GLN A 4 -11.20 13.23 9.32
N SER A 5 -10.84 14.48 9.60
CA SER A 5 -10.04 15.34 8.70
C SER A 5 -8.64 14.78 8.48
N PHE A 6 -8.00 14.25 9.51
CA PHE A 6 -6.68 13.62 9.41
C PHE A 6 -6.72 12.34 8.57
N SER A 7 -7.80 11.56 8.71
CA SER A 7 -8.01 10.33 7.91
C SER A 7 -8.21 10.65 6.42
N PHE A 8 -8.90 11.75 6.09
CA PHE A 8 -9.01 12.23 4.71
C PHE A 8 -7.68 12.68 4.12
N ILE A 9 -6.90 13.46 4.87
CA ILE A 9 -5.57 13.91 4.44
C ILE A 9 -4.66 12.71 4.17
N LEU A 10 -4.66 11.72 5.07
CA LEU A 10 -3.92 10.46 4.91
C LEU A 10 -4.36 9.69 3.67
N THR A 11 -5.66 9.61 3.44
CA THR A 11 -6.22 8.92 2.27
C THR A 11 -5.75 9.58 0.98
N ILE A 12 -5.84 10.91 0.88
CA ILE A 12 -5.39 11.66 -0.30
C ILE A 12 -3.88 11.48 -0.49
N ALA A 13 -3.09 11.60 0.58
CA ALA A 13 -1.64 11.40 0.51
C ALA A 13 -1.28 9.98 0.05
N ALA A 14 -1.95 8.96 0.60
CA ALA A 14 -1.74 7.55 0.23
C ALA A 14 -2.10 7.29 -1.24
N LEU A 15 -3.18 7.90 -1.75
CA LEU A 15 -3.56 7.80 -3.16
C LEU A 15 -2.55 8.47 -4.08
N VAL A 16 -2.08 9.68 -3.75
CA VAL A 16 -1.07 10.40 -4.54
C VAL A 16 0.25 9.62 -4.58
N VAL A 17 0.74 9.17 -3.42
CA VAL A 17 1.97 8.37 -3.32
C VAL A 17 1.80 7.03 -4.02
N GLY A 18 0.65 6.38 -3.86
CA GLY A 18 0.32 5.12 -4.53
C GLY A 18 0.31 5.25 -6.05
N PHE A 19 -0.25 6.34 -6.59
CA PHE A 19 -0.24 6.62 -8.03
C PHE A 19 1.16 6.96 -8.55
N MET A 20 1.96 7.69 -7.75
CA MET A 20 3.36 7.99 -8.08
C MET A 20 4.22 6.72 -8.15
N LEU A 21 4.04 5.78 -7.21
CA LEU A 21 4.66 4.46 -7.23
C LEU A 21 4.17 3.62 -8.41
N PHE A 22 2.87 3.64 -8.69
CA PHE A 22 2.29 2.90 -9.82
C PHE A 22 2.82 3.37 -11.18
N THR A 23 3.03 4.68 -11.34
CA THR A 23 3.60 5.27 -12.57
C THR A 23 5.12 5.12 -12.69
N GLY A 24 5.80 4.57 -11.68
CA GLY A 24 7.24 4.30 -11.72
C GLY A 24 8.13 5.49 -11.35
N HIS A 25 7.56 6.53 -10.74
CA HIS A 25 8.30 7.69 -10.21
C HIS A 25 8.53 7.62 -8.69
N GLY A 26 7.96 6.63 -8.01
CA GLY A 26 8.06 6.47 -6.57
C GLY A 26 9.33 5.75 -6.09
N SER A 27 10.31 5.51 -6.96
CA SER A 27 11.63 4.99 -6.61
C SER A 27 12.30 5.75 -5.45
N PHE A 28 11.99 7.05 -5.28
CA PHE A 28 12.42 7.85 -4.13
C PHE A 28 11.88 7.31 -2.79
N PHE A 29 10.60 6.93 -2.71
CA PHE A 29 9.98 6.37 -1.51
C PHE A 29 10.46 4.95 -1.19
N MET A 30 10.94 4.24 -2.20
CA MET A 30 11.43 2.86 -2.07
C MET A 30 12.92 2.79 -1.68
N LYS A 31 13.64 3.92 -1.64
CA LYS A 31 15.03 4.02 -1.17
C LYS A 31 15.07 4.11 0.36
N GLY A 32 15.53 3.04 1.00
CA GLY A 32 15.68 2.99 2.46
C GLY A 32 16.25 1.64 2.93
N GLY A 33 16.96 1.66 4.06
CA GLY A 33 17.63 0.49 4.62
C GLY A 33 18.73 -0.06 3.70
N ASN A 34 18.87 -1.38 3.64
CA ASN A 34 19.87 -2.04 2.79
C ASN A 34 19.35 -2.22 1.35
N THR A 35 19.24 -1.11 0.62
CA THR A 35 18.74 -1.07 -0.77
C THR A 35 19.49 -2.02 -1.69
N GLN A 36 20.79 -2.22 -1.46
CA GLN A 36 21.64 -3.11 -2.27
C GLN A 36 21.18 -4.58 -2.20
N ALA A 37 20.96 -5.12 -0.99
CA ALA A 37 20.47 -6.49 -0.82
C ALA A 37 19.05 -6.68 -1.38
N ARG A 38 18.22 -5.64 -1.28
CA ARG A 38 16.85 -5.68 -1.81
C ARG A 38 16.82 -5.65 -3.34
N ALA A 39 17.67 -4.82 -3.95
CA ALA A 39 17.83 -4.75 -5.40
C ALA A 39 18.44 -6.03 -5.99
N GLN A 40 19.26 -6.77 -5.23
CA GLN A 40 19.77 -8.08 -5.64
C GLN A 40 18.68 -9.16 -5.60
N LYS A 41 17.82 -9.15 -4.56
CA LYS A 41 16.80 -10.19 -4.36
C LYS A 41 15.49 -9.95 -5.10
N TYR A 42 15.10 -8.70 -5.30
CA TYR A 42 13.80 -8.32 -5.85
C TYR A 42 13.93 -7.41 -7.07
N ASP A 43 12.98 -7.53 -7.99
CA ASP A 43 12.80 -6.66 -9.16
C ASP A 43 12.15 -5.35 -8.71
N GLU A 44 12.97 -4.31 -8.58
CA GLU A 44 12.54 -3.00 -8.05
C GLU A 44 11.38 -2.39 -8.84
N LYS A 45 11.36 -2.55 -10.18
CA LYS A 45 10.28 -2.00 -11.01
C LYS A 45 8.95 -2.68 -10.74
N LYS A 46 8.97 -4.01 -10.52
CA LYS A 46 7.75 -4.76 -10.15
C LYS A 46 7.34 -4.47 -8.71
N MET A 47 8.30 -4.42 -7.79
CA MET A 47 8.04 -4.07 -6.38
C MET A 47 7.37 -2.71 -6.28
N GLU A 48 7.84 -1.71 -7.03
CA GLU A 48 7.30 -0.35 -7.03
C GLU A 48 5.86 -0.29 -7.55
N LYS A 49 5.57 -0.97 -8.67
CA LYS A 49 4.20 -1.04 -9.18
C LYS A 49 3.25 -1.76 -8.24
N VAL A 50 3.68 -2.90 -7.69
CA VAL A 50 2.87 -3.71 -6.78
C VAL A 50 2.65 -2.97 -5.44
N SER A 51 3.66 -2.27 -4.91
CA SER A 51 3.50 -1.44 -3.72
C SER A 51 2.60 -0.24 -3.96
N GLY A 52 2.66 0.38 -5.15
CA GLY A 52 1.73 1.43 -5.57
C GLY A 52 0.28 0.95 -5.59
N ILE A 53 0.00 -0.19 -6.23
CA ILE A 53 -1.34 -0.80 -6.24
C ILE A 53 -1.84 -1.09 -4.81
N CYS A 54 -0.97 -1.66 -3.96
CA CYS A 54 -1.30 -1.94 -2.57
C CYS A 54 -1.68 -0.66 -1.79
N LEU A 55 -0.87 0.41 -1.92
CA LEU A 55 -1.14 1.71 -1.31
C LEU A 55 -2.45 2.33 -1.78
N ILE A 56 -2.78 2.22 -3.07
CA ILE A 56 -4.05 2.71 -3.62
C ILE A 56 -5.22 1.94 -3.01
N LEU A 57 -5.14 0.59 -2.94
CA LEU A 57 -6.20 -0.24 -2.36
C LEU A 57 -6.44 0.08 -0.88
N ILE A 58 -5.36 0.26 -0.10
CA ILE A 58 -5.44 0.68 1.30
C ILE A 58 -6.06 2.08 1.40
N GLY A 59 -5.65 3.02 0.56
CA GLY A 59 -6.21 4.36 0.51
C GLY A 59 -7.72 4.36 0.24
N VAL A 60 -8.18 3.62 -0.76
CA VAL A 60 -9.61 3.49 -1.06
C VAL A 60 -10.37 2.85 0.11
N ALA A 61 -9.86 1.74 0.67
CA ALA A 61 -10.48 1.08 1.81
C ALA A 61 -10.57 2.01 3.03
N THR A 62 -9.53 2.79 3.30
CA THR A 62 -9.49 3.77 4.39
C THR A 62 -10.48 4.90 4.15
N GLY A 63 -10.58 5.40 2.91
CA GLY A 63 -11.56 6.40 2.52
C GLY A 63 -12.99 5.92 2.77
N VAL A 64 -13.32 4.69 2.36
CA VAL A 64 -14.64 4.08 2.59
C VAL A 64 -14.91 3.91 4.09
N ASP A 65 -13.94 3.43 4.87
CA ASP A 65 -14.08 3.31 6.33
C ASP A 65 -14.33 4.68 6.99
N ALA A 66 -13.67 5.74 6.52
CA ALA A 66 -13.87 7.10 7.02
C ALA A 66 -15.30 7.64 6.79
N PHE A 67 -16.01 7.16 5.77
CA PHE A 67 -17.43 7.50 5.54
C PHE A 67 -18.40 6.59 6.31
N THR A 68 -17.95 5.43 6.81
CA THR A 68 -18.82 4.39 7.35
C THR A 68 -18.53 4.17 8.84
N THR A 69 -19.30 4.77 9.74
CA THR A 69 -18.99 4.76 11.19
C THR A 69 -19.44 3.51 11.95
N SER A 70 -20.04 2.53 11.26
CA SER A 70 -20.56 1.30 11.88
C SER A 70 -19.45 0.43 12.46
N VAL A 71 -19.68 -0.15 13.64
CA VAL A 71 -18.77 -1.12 14.28
C VAL A 71 -18.54 -2.34 13.37
N ALA A 72 -19.58 -2.80 12.66
CA ALA A 72 -19.45 -3.89 11.70
C ALA A 72 -18.55 -3.52 10.51
N ALA A 73 -18.63 -2.28 10.03
CA ALA A 73 -17.78 -1.78 8.95
C ALA A 73 -16.31 -1.72 9.39
N LYS A 74 -16.03 -1.29 10.62
CA LYS A 74 -14.67 -1.29 11.19
C LYS A 74 -14.07 -2.69 11.28
N ILE A 75 -14.87 -3.68 11.72
CA ILE A 75 -14.42 -5.08 11.77
C ILE A 75 -14.13 -5.59 10.35
N ALA A 76 -15.02 -5.31 9.39
CA ALA A 76 -14.81 -5.67 7.99
C ALA A 76 -13.56 -5.01 7.39
N TYR A 77 -13.31 -3.73 7.69
CA TYR A 77 -12.12 -3.00 7.24
C TYR A 77 -10.82 -3.65 7.74
N VAL A 78 -10.77 -4.04 9.02
CA VAL A 78 -9.60 -4.75 9.57
C VAL A 78 -9.36 -6.07 8.83
N VAL A 79 -10.42 -6.84 8.56
CA VAL A 79 -10.31 -8.10 7.80
C VAL A 79 -9.80 -7.83 6.38
N ILE A 80 -10.35 -6.82 5.70
CA ILE A 80 -9.93 -6.42 4.34
C ILE A 80 -8.44 -6.04 4.33
N LEU A 81 -7.98 -5.27 5.33
CA LEU A 81 -6.56 -4.92 5.47
C LEU A 81 -5.65 -6.15 5.60
N PHE A 82 -6.03 -7.12 6.42
CA PHE A 82 -5.28 -8.36 6.56
C PHE A 82 -5.19 -9.14 5.23
N VAL A 83 -6.29 -9.20 4.48
CA VAL A 83 -6.32 -9.85 3.16
C VAL A 83 -5.40 -9.12 2.17
N ILE A 84 -5.47 -7.78 2.11
CA ILE A 84 -4.61 -6.97 1.23
C ILE A 84 -3.13 -7.21 1.56
N LEU A 85 -2.76 -7.20 2.85
CA LEU A 85 -1.40 -7.46 3.29
C LEU A 85 -0.92 -8.88 2.94
N ALA A 86 -1.76 -9.89 3.16
CA ALA A 86 -1.42 -11.28 2.82
C ALA A 86 -1.18 -11.46 1.32
N VAL A 87 -2.08 -10.91 0.48
CA VAL A 87 -1.94 -10.93 -0.99
C VAL A 87 -0.69 -10.18 -1.42
N PHE A 88 -0.44 -8.99 -0.85
CA PHE A 88 0.75 -8.20 -1.15
C PHE A 88 2.04 -8.99 -0.86
N LEU A 89 2.17 -9.56 0.34
CA LEU A 89 3.33 -10.37 0.72
C LEU A 89 3.50 -11.59 -0.20
N PHE A 90 2.40 -12.26 -0.55
CA PHE A 90 2.41 -13.37 -1.48
C PHE A 90 2.92 -12.97 -2.87
N VAL A 91 2.42 -11.86 -3.43
CA VAL A 91 2.86 -11.34 -4.73
C VAL A 91 4.33 -10.94 -4.67
N LEU A 92 4.78 -10.28 -3.59
CA LEU A 92 6.19 -9.91 -3.44
C LEU A 92 7.10 -11.15 -3.45
N ARG A 93 6.74 -12.19 -2.69
CA ARG A 93 7.53 -13.41 -2.55
C ARG A 93 7.51 -14.29 -3.80
N THR A 94 6.47 -14.21 -4.63
CA THR A 94 6.32 -15.12 -5.79
C THR A 94 6.64 -14.45 -7.12
N LYS A 95 6.27 -13.18 -7.32
CA LYS A 95 6.34 -12.48 -8.61
C LYS A 95 7.44 -11.42 -8.67
N CYS A 96 7.83 -10.87 -7.52
CA CYS A 96 8.82 -9.80 -7.46
C CYS A 96 10.23 -10.28 -7.14
N ILE A 97 10.43 -11.56 -6.76
CA ILE A 97 11.77 -12.12 -6.60
C ILE A 97 12.46 -12.20 -7.97
N LYS A 98 13.71 -11.73 -8.04
CA LYS A 98 14.57 -11.95 -9.21
C LYS A 98 14.92 -13.44 -9.26
N LYS A 99 14.58 -14.08 -10.37
CA LYS A 99 15.08 -15.42 -10.70
C LYS A 99 16.53 -15.34 -11.13
#